data_AF-A0A351H6K3-F1
#
_entry.id   AF-A0A351H6K3-F1
#
_cell.length_a   1.000
_cell.length_b   1.000
_cell.length_c   1.000
_cell.angle_alpha   90.00
_cell.angle_beta   90.00
_cell.angle_gamma   90.00
#
_symmetry.space_group_name_H-M   'P 1'
#
loop_
_entity.id
_entity.type
_entity.pdbx_description
1 polymer ?
#
loop_
_entity_poly.entity_id
_entity_poly.type
_entity_poly.pdbx_seq_one_letter_code
_entity_poly.pdbx_strand_id
1 'polypeptide(L)'
;MVGLAAQIALDGAAFAFDKLYTYAVPPEMHKSLKTGCRVTVPFGGGNTKKQGMVFCVLNAELKGLKAVISVIDKEPVLNPEMLKMCEFMHESCFCTYYDAVHAV
;
A
#
# COMPACT_ATOMS: atom_id res chain seq x y z
N MET A 1 8.22 16.17 10.85
CA MET A 1 7.66 15.46 12.04
C MET A 1 7.60 14.00 11.69
N VAL A 2 8.18 13.13 12.52
CA VAL A 2 8.17 11.67 12.31
C VAL A 2 6.85 11.10 12.83
N GLY A 3 6.26 10.15 12.11
CA GLY A 3 5.07 9.44 12.55
C GLY A 3 4.81 8.19 11.70
N LEU A 4 3.65 7.59 11.86
CA LEU A 4 3.32 6.32 11.20
C LEU A 4 3.01 6.54 9.71
N ALA A 5 3.66 5.75 8.86
CA ALA A 5 3.48 5.74 7.42
C ALA A 5 3.31 4.30 6.91
N ALA A 6 2.70 4.16 5.74
CA ALA A 6 2.47 2.88 5.08
C ALA A 6 3.00 2.90 3.64
N GLN A 7 3.69 1.84 3.24
CA GLN A 7 4.11 1.58 1.87
C GLN A 7 3.04 0.74 1.18
N ILE A 8 2.47 1.28 0.10
CA ILE A 8 1.25 0.78 -0.53
C ILE A 8 1.48 0.59 -2.03
N ALA A 9 1.21 -0.63 -2.51
CA ALA A 9 1.07 -0.91 -3.94
C ALA A 9 -0.32 -0.48 -4.42
N LEU A 10 -0.43 0.17 -5.58
CA LEU A 10 -1.70 0.73 -6.08
C LEU A 10 -2.29 -0.12 -7.19
N ASP A 11 -3.61 -0.26 -7.17
CA ASP A 11 -4.35 -0.93 -8.24
C ASP A 11 -4.38 -0.10 -9.53
N GLY A 12 -4.10 -0.76 -10.65
CA GLY A 12 -4.01 -0.17 -11.97
C GLY A 12 -2.86 0.82 -12.13
N ALA A 13 -1.74 0.61 -11.42
CA ALA A 13 -0.49 1.30 -11.70
C ALA A 13 0.04 0.86 -13.07
N ALA A 14 0.48 1.82 -13.89
CA ALA A 14 1.23 1.48 -15.10
C ALA A 14 2.61 0.97 -14.69
N PHE A 15 3.08 -0.11 -15.33
CA PHE A 15 4.35 -0.78 -15.00
C PHE A 15 5.54 0.18 -14.84
N ALA A 16 5.67 1.17 -15.72
CA ALA A 16 6.76 2.17 -15.67
C ALA A 16 6.77 3.05 -14.40
N PHE A 17 5.66 3.11 -13.67
CA PHE A 17 5.50 3.86 -12.43
C PHE A 17 5.10 2.97 -11.26
N ASP A 18 5.19 1.65 -11.42
CA ASP A 18 4.84 0.72 -10.37
C ASP A 18 5.93 0.68 -9.30
N LYS A 19 5.51 0.86 -8.06
CA LYS A 19 6.34 0.86 -6.85
C LYS A 19 5.44 0.96 -5.62
N LEU A 20 6.05 0.73 -4.47
CA LEU A 20 5.40 1.01 -3.18
C LEU A 20 5.42 2.52 -2.90
N TYR A 21 4.23 3.13 -2.89
CA TYR A 21 4.05 4.54 -2.57
C TYR A 21 3.86 4.71 -1.06
N THR A 22 4.56 5.69 -0.48
CA THR A 22 4.47 5.98 0.95
C THR A 22 3.35 6.97 1.26
N TYR A 23 2.48 6.62 2.20
CA TYR A 23 1.38 7.46 2.68
C TYR A 23 1.47 7.65 4.19
N ALA A 24 1.06 8.81 4.68
CA ALA A 24 0.88 9.02 6.11
C ALA A 24 -0.34 8.22 6.61
N VAL A 25 -0.22 7.60 7.78
CA VAL A 25 -1.31 6.87 8.42
C VAL A 25 -1.96 7.78 9.48
N PRO A 26 -3.24 8.17 9.31
CA PRO A 26 -3.95 8.97 10.29
C PRO A 26 -4.03 8.26 11.67
N PRO A 27 -3.92 8.99 12.80
CA PRO A 27 -3.95 8.42 14.15
C PRO A 27 -5.12 7.48 14.43
N GLU A 28 -6.30 7.80 13.92
CA GLU A 28 -7.52 7.01 14.04
C GLU A 28 -7.42 5.62 13.40
N MET A 29 -6.48 5.43 12.46
CA MET A 29 -6.26 4.17 11.74
C MET A 29 -5.08 3.36 12.29
N HIS A 30 -4.34 3.85 13.29
CA HIS A 30 -3.11 3.19 13.78
C HIS A 30 -3.35 1.75 14.27
N LYS A 31 -4.57 1.43 14.71
CA LYS A 31 -4.94 0.08 15.18
C LYS A 31 -5.51 -0.83 14.07
N SER A 32 -6.14 -0.25 13.06
CA SER A 32 -6.84 -0.99 12.01
C SER A 32 -5.98 -1.20 10.76
N LEU A 33 -5.07 -0.27 10.45
CA LEU A 33 -4.18 -0.39 9.31
C LEU A 33 -3.03 -1.34 9.64
N LYS A 34 -3.06 -2.53 9.04
CA LYS A 34 -2.03 -3.57 9.17
C LYS A 34 -1.48 -3.91 7.77
N THR A 35 -0.29 -4.49 7.73
CA THR A 35 0.25 -5.07 6.48
C THR A 35 -0.69 -6.18 5.99
N GLY A 36 -0.87 -6.28 4.68
CA GLY A 36 -1.79 -7.22 4.05
C GLY A 36 -3.25 -6.80 4.02
N CYS A 37 -3.58 -5.60 4.51
CA CYS A 37 -4.91 -5.00 4.34
C CYS A 37 -4.98 -4.17 3.06
N ARG A 38 -6.14 -4.16 2.43
CA ARG A 38 -6.48 -3.19 1.38
C ARG A 38 -6.89 -1.86 1.99
N VAL A 39 -6.54 -0.79 1.31
CA VAL A 39 -6.82 0.59 1.70
C VAL A 39 -7.30 1.40 0.51
N THR A 40 -7.98 2.52 0.77
CA THR A 40 -8.23 3.56 -0.22
C THR A 40 -7.28 4.73 0.02
N VAL A 41 -6.66 5.24 -1.04
CA VAL A 41 -5.71 6.35 -0.98
C VAL A 41 -5.92 7.34 -2.14
N PRO A 42 -5.51 8.61 -2.00
CA PRO A 42 -5.51 9.56 -3.10
C PRO A 42 -4.25 9.39 -3.97
N PHE A 43 -4.39 9.42 -5.29
CA PHE A 43 -3.27 9.30 -6.22
C PHE A 43 -3.25 10.42 -7.28
N GLY A 44 -2.04 10.79 -7.73
CA GLY A 44 -1.83 11.83 -8.75
C GLY A 44 -2.23 13.25 -8.32
N GLY A 45 -2.07 14.25 -9.19
CA GLY A 45 -2.41 15.65 -8.86
C GLY A 45 -3.90 15.88 -8.56
N GLY A 46 -4.78 15.10 -9.19
CA GLY A 46 -6.24 15.19 -9.00
C GLY A 46 -6.79 14.45 -7.78
N ASN A 47 -5.93 13.80 -6.97
CA ASN A 47 -6.33 13.01 -5.80
C ASN A 47 -7.40 11.95 -6.12
N THR A 48 -7.31 11.30 -7.28
CA THR A 48 -8.21 10.21 -7.66
C THR A 48 -8.10 9.09 -6.61
N LYS A 49 -9.25 8.62 -6.12
CA LYS A 49 -9.28 7.52 -5.14
C LYS A 49 -8.87 6.23 -5.83
N LYS A 50 -7.89 5.54 -5.24
CA LYS A 50 -7.37 4.25 -5.69
C LYS A 50 -7.38 3.26 -4.55
N GLN A 51 -7.66 2.00 -4.87
CA GLN A 51 -7.40 0.90 -3.97
C GLN A 51 -5.89 0.63 -3.94
N GLY A 52 -5.39 0.20 -2.79
CA GLY A 52 -4.01 -0.24 -2.63
C GLY A 52 -3.88 -1.35 -1.60
N MET A 53 -2.74 -2.03 -1.59
CA MET A 53 -2.37 -3.09 -0.66
C MET A 53 -1.22 -2.62 0.21
N VAL A 54 -1.35 -2.73 1.53
CA VAL A 54 -0.31 -2.32 2.48
C VAL A 54 0.78 -3.40 2.55
N PHE A 55 1.98 -3.11 2.07
CA PHE A 55 3.12 -4.03 2.15
C PHE A 55 3.92 -3.84 3.44
N CYS A 56 4.07 -2.59 3.89
CA CYS A 56 4.86 -2.27 5.08
C CYS A 56 4.25 -1.10 5.84
N VAL A 57 4.36 -1.13 7.17
CA VAL A 57 4.02 -0.02 8.06
C VAL A 57 5.29 0.33 8.83
N LEU A 58 5.68 1.60 8.80
CA LEU A 58 6.94 2.08 9.38
C LEU A 58 6.79 3.49 9.97
N ASN A 59 7.77 3.91 10.76
CA ASN A 59 7.92 5.31 11.15
C ASN A 59 8.72 6.05 10.08
N ALA A 60 8.18 7.17 9.58
CA ALA A 60 8.83 7.99 8.56
C ALA A 60 8.54 9.49 8.76
N GLU A 61 9.27 10.34 8.04
CA GLU A 61 8.90 11.76 7.96
C GLU A 61 7.60 11.92 7.16
N LEU A 62 6.58 12.53 7.78
CA LEU A 62 5.25 12.65 7.18
C LEU A 62 5.09 13.89 6.28
N LYS A 63 6.10 14.77 6.24
CA LYS A 63 6.00 16.05 5.53
C LYS A 63 5.85 15.82 4.03
N GLY A 64 4.76 16.32 3.44
CA GLY A 64 4.48 16.20 2.01
C GLY A 64 3.88 14.85 1.59
N LEU A 65 3.68 13.91 2.52
CA LEU A 65 2.96 12.68 2.24
C LEU A 65 1.46 12.94 2.21
N LYS A 66 0.76 12.30 1.27
CA LYS A 66 -0.69 12.22 1.32
C LYS A 66 -1.11 11.22 2.39
N ALA A 67 -2.32 11.37 2.91
CA ALA A 67 -2.86 10.48 3.94
C ALA A 67 -3.69 9.33 3.34
N VAL A 68 -3.70 8.19 4.03
CA VAL A 68 -4.64 7.10 3.75
C VAL A 68 -6.08 7.57 4.03
N ILE A 69 -7.03 7.24 3.14
CA ILE A 69 -8.43 7.67 3.26
C ILE A 69 -9.22 6.70 4.14
N SER A 70 -9.02 5.40 3.96
CA SER A 70 -9.73 4.37 4.73
C SER A 70 -9.05 3.02 4.61
N VAL A 71 -9.21 2.18 5.64
CA VAL A 71 -8.89 0.75 5.60
C VAL A 71 -10.14 -0.02 5.16
N ILE A 72 -9.99 -0.90 4.17
CA ILE A 72 -11.11 -1.66 3.58
C ILE A 72 -11.33 -2.96 4.37
N ASP A 73 -10.24 -3.65 4.70
CA ASP A 73 -10.29 -4.95 5.37
C ASP A 73 -10.27 -4.82 6.89
N LYS A 74 -11.05 -5.65 7.58
CA LYS A 74 -11.05 -5.70 9.06
C LYS A 74 -9.79 -6.38 9.61
N GLU A 75 -9.26 -7.34 8.88
CA GLU A 75 -8.03 -8.09 9.18
C GLU A 75 -7.25 -8.31 7.88
N PRO A 76 -5.93 -8.56 7.94
CA PRO A 76 -5.11 -8.79 6.75
C PRO A 76 -5.67 -9.93 5.90
N VAL A 77 -5.86 -9.64 4.61
CA VAL A 77 -6.26 -10.66 3.63
C VAL A 77 -5.05 -11.37 3.04
N LEU A 78 -3.88 -10.73 3.06
CA LEU A 78 -2.58 -11.33 2.77
C LEU A 78 -1.74 -11.44 4.04
N ASN A 79 -1.15 -12.61 4.28
CA ASN A 79 -0.21 -12.81 5.37
C ASN A 79 1.23 -12.40 4.94
N PRO A 80 2.21 -12.38 5.86
CA PRO A 80 3.58 -12.00 5.53
C PRO A 80 4.25 -12.87 4.46
N GLU A 81 3.98 -14.17 4.44
CA GLU A 81 4.53 -15.10 3.43
C GLU A 81 3.97 -14.79 2.03
N MET A 82 2.69 -14.47 1.94
CA MET A 82 2.01 -14.06 0.70
C MET A 82 2.55 -12.74 0.18
N LEU A 83 2.76 -11.75 1.06
CA LEU A 83 3.37 -10.47 0.64
C LEU A 83 4.79 -10.66 0.09
N LYS A 84 5.59 -11.53 0.71
CA LYS A 84 6.92 -11.89 0.18
C LYS A 84 6.83 -12.59 -1.18
N MET A 85 5.82 -13.43 -1.38
CA MET A 85 5.55 -14.02 -2.69
C MET A 85 5.21 -12.95 -3.72
N CYS A 86 4.40 -11.96 -3.36
CA CYS A 86 4.10 -10.84 -4.24
C CYS A 86 5.36 -10.05 -4.65
N GLU A 87 6.26 -9.79 -3.71
CA GLU A 87 7.57 -9.14 -3.97
C GLU A 87 8.41 -9.99 -4.94
N PHE A 88 8.52 -11.29 -4.68
CA PHE A 88 9.25 -12.22 -5.55
C PHE A 88 8.68 -12.26 -6.98
N MET A 89 7.35 -12.29 -7.12
CA MET A 89 6.69 -12.27 -8.43
C MET A 89 6.94 -10.96 -9.17
N HIS A 90 6.83 -9.82 -8.49
CA HIS A 90 7.14 -8.51 -9.08
C HIS A 90 8.59 -8.46 -9.60
N GLU A 91 9.55 -9.02 -8.86
CA GLU A 91 10.96 -9.07 -9.26
C GLU A 91 11.25 -10.07 -10.39
N SER A 92 10.48 -11.17 -10.49
CA SER A 92 10.80 -12.31 -11.35
C SER A 92 9.94 -12.42 -12.61
N CYS A 93 8.74 -11.82 -12.63
CA CYS A 93 7.70 -12.12 -13.61
C CYS A 93 7.27 -10.92 -14.47
N PHE A 94 8.00 -9.80 -14.45
CA PHE A 94 7.65 -8.57 -15.20
C PHE A 94 6.18 -8.14 -15.00
N CYS A 95 5.67 -8.26 -13.79
CA CYS A 95 4.32 -7.84 -13.40
C CYS A 95 4.38 -6.69 -12.40
N THR A 96 3.26 -5.99 -12.19
CA THR A 96 3.19 -5.00 -11.11
C THR A 96 3.07 -5.68 -9.75
N TYR A 97 3.34 -4.95 -8.67
CA TYR A 97 3.03 -5.39 -7.30
C TYR A 97 1.56 -5.78 -7.17
N TYR A 98 0.66 -5.02 -7.81
CA TYR A 98 -0.77 -5.28 -7.67
C TYR A 98 -1.25 -6.46 -8.52
N ASP A 99 -0.62 -6.74 -9.66
CA ASP A 99 -0.86 -7.98 -10.41
C ASP A 99 -0.49 -9.20 -9.56
N ALA A 100 0.63 -9.12 -8.83
CA ALA A 100 1.04 -10.19 -7.93
C ALA A 100 0.06 -10.36 -6.76
N VAL A 101 -0.46 -9.25 -6.21
CA VAL A 101 -1.54 -9.26 -5.19
C VAL A 101 -2.82 -9.93 -5.69
N HIS A 102 -3.16 -9.84 -6.99
CA HIS A 102 -4.31 -10.55 -7.55
C HIS A 102 -4.08 -12.05 -7.73
N ALA A 103 -2.83 -12.48 -7.84
CA ALA A 103 -2.47 -13.87 -8.12
C ALA A 103 -2.29 -14.74 -6.87
N VAL A 104 -2.01 -14.11 -5.73
CA VAL A 104 -1.79 -14.75 -4.42
C VAL A 104 -3.07 -14.72 -3.58
#